data_AF-A0A812WSR3-F1
#
_entry.id   AF-A0A812WSR3-F1
#
_cell.length_a   1.000
_cell.length_b   1.000
_cell.length_c   1.000
_cell.angle_alpha   90.00
_cell.angle_beta   90.00
_cell.angle_gamma   90.00
#
_symmetry.space_group_name_H-M   'P 1'
#
loop_
_entity.id
_entity.type
_entity.pdbx_description
1 polymer ?
#
loop_
_entity_poly.entity_id
_entity_poly.type
_entity_poly.pdbx_seq_one_letter_code
_entity_poly.pdbx_strand_id
1 'polypeptide(L)'
;MFAAFAAVTLSIIATPAGTCSMPTSLTGALTDGTNLDGAIDVAVSGSYAYVVSFNNDRLSVVDISDPTSPTMVGGLVDNTDLHGAQAVKVVGNYAYVAAYTSDSLAIIDVSNPTSPSKVGSLNTSPSGDMNGAHGLDVAGNYAYVASRLKSSLTIIDVSDKTNPTKVGYLWDSPRFTWARDVAVSGNYAYVVAYSQSYVAVVDVSDPTSPAIVGEVQDTTNMGGAWAIALSGNTAFVTAQSSDNIVSVDISTAASPTIQDYQGDAALNDLRALAVDGSTAYVSSYTTHSVVAVDVSDPSSMQVQGSITDSTNLNNALGLTVDSNYVYVVADTKLVIMDKCMASSTSTSSRSTSTSVSTTDSTQTVTSTSSTSGSSTWTSSTTGSSTSSTSASSTLTSSTSGSSTSSTSGSSTLTSSTSSTSGSSTLTSSTSGSSTSSTSGSSTLTSSTSGSSTLTSSTMISSTSASSTLTSSTMISSTSASSTLTSSTSGSSTLASSVLESTTTVVQDLLEGDGADSATFDTPLFLLVVGAVIVVVGLVLLGCWQLSRQAPEGNSSQPPDEVRV
;
A
#
# COMPACT_ATOMS: atom_id res chain seq x y z
N MET A 1 -43.58 -45.91 1.39
CA MET A 1 -43.18 -45.18 0.17
C MET A 1 -42.41 -43.95 0.65
N PHE A 2 -41.09 -44.05 0.69
CA PHE A 2 -40.20 -43.02 1.25
C PHE A 2 -40.00 -41.90 0.24
N ALA A 3 -40.22 -40.64 0.64
CA ALA A 3 -39.88 -39.46 -0.14
C ALA A 3 -38.42 -39.09 0.13
N ALA A 4 -37.58 -39.10 -0.90
CA ALA A 4 -36.20 -38.67 -0.84
C ALA A 4 -36.12 -37.14 -0.98
N PHE A 5 -35.51 -36.47 -0.01
CA PHE A 5 -35.07 -35.08 -0.14
C PHE A 5 -33.63 -35.07 -0.67
N ALA A 6 -33.41 -34.50 -1.85
CA ALA A 6 -32.08 -34.23 -2.39
C ALA A 6 -31.54 -32.93 -1.74
N ALA A 7 -30.42 -33.04 -1.04
CA ALA A 7 -29.66 -31.88 -0.57
C ALA A 7 -28.83 -31.33 -1.75
N VAL A 8 -29.13 -30.11 -2.18
CA VAL A 8 -28.26 -29.34 -3.08
C VAL A 8 -27.19 -28.70 -2.21
N THR A 9 -25.96 -29.19 -2.27
CA THR A 9 -24.79 -28.54 -1.68
C THR A 9 -24.36 -27.40 -2.59
N LEU A 10 -24.64 -26.17 -2.17
CA LEU A 10 -24.12 -24.95 -2.77
C LEU A 10 -22.69 -24.74 -2.25
N SER A 11 -21.66 -25.06 -3.04
CA SER A 11 -20.30 -24.62 -2.74
C SER A 11 -20.23 -23.12 -2.96
N ILE A 12 -20.24 -22.36 -1.88
CA ILE A 12 -19.82 -20.96 -1.90
C ILE A 12 -18.31 -20.99 -2.12
N ILE A 13 -17.87 -20.64 -3.32
CA ILE A 13 -16.47 -20.31 -3.58
C ILE A 13 -16.22 -19.04 -2.76
N ALA A 14 -15.50 -19.18 -1.64
CA ALA A 14 -14.95 -18.03 -0.95
C ALA A 14 -13.91 -17.41 -1.90
N THR A 15 -14.25 -16.26 -2.49
CA THR A 15 -13.25 -15.39 -3.12
C THR A 15 -12.16 -15.09 -2.09
N PRO A 16 -10.86 -15.24 -2.42
CA PRO A 16 -9.81 -14.93 -1.46
C PRO A 16 -9.93 -13.48 -0.99
N ALA A 17 -9.72 -13.29 0.31
CA ALA A 17 -9.81 -12.01 0.98
C ALA A 17 -8.70 -11.07 0.50
N GLY A 18 -9.10 -9.85 0.10
CA GLY A 18 -8.24 -8.66 0.03
C GLY A 18 -7.07 -8.75 -0.94
N THR A 19 -7.30 -8.39 -2.21
CA THR A 19 -6.22 -7.91 -3.07
C THR A 19 -5.58 -6.72 -2.37
N CYS A 20 -4.31 -6.84 -2.01
CA CYS A 20 -3.58 -5.69 -1.54
C CYS A 20 -3.45 -4.71 -2.72
N SER A 21 -4.09 -3.54 -2.61
CA SER A 21 -3.86 -2.46 -3.57
C SER A 21 -2.45 -1.95 -3.30
N MET A 22 -1.53 -2.21 -4.24
CA MET A 22 -0.14 -1.73 -4.16
C MET A 22 -0.09 -0.29 -3.65
N PRO A 23 0.85 0.05 -2.75
CA PRO A 23 0.97 1.41 -2.26
C PRO A 23 1.08 2.33 -3.46
N THR A 24 0.23 3.36 -3.50
CA THR A 24 0.14 4.28 -4.63
C THR A 24 1.20 5.39 -4.56
N SER A 25 2.13 5.32 -3.60
CA SER A 25 3.11 6.38 -3.33
C SER A 25 4.39 5.85 -2.68
N LEU A 26 5.50 6.56 -2.90
CA LEU A 26 6.77 6.31 -2.24
C LEU A 26 6.72 6.73 -0.77
N THR A 27 7.40 5.99 0.10
CA THR A 27 7.48 6.29 1.54
C THR A 27 8.58 7.30 1.83
N GLY A 28 9.74 7.15 1.18
CA GLY A 28 10.87 8.05 1.33
C GLY A 28 11.94 7.79 0.28
N ALA A 29 12.88 8.71 0.14
CA ALA A 29 14.02 8.55 -0.76
C ALA A 29 15.23 9.35 -0.27
N LEU A 30 16.42 8.79 -0.47
CA LEU A 30 17.70 9.45 -0.34
C LEU A 30 18.26 9.69 -1.76
N THR A 31 18.70 10.91 -2.04
CA THR A 31 19.44 11.24 -3.27
C THR A 31 20.83 11.72 -2.89
N ASP A 32 21.87 11.02 -3.33
CA ASP A 32 23.26 11.37 -3.06
C ASP A 32 24.15 10.98 -4.24
N GLY A 33 24.35 11.91 -5.17
CA GLY A 33 25.19 11.69 -6.35
C GLY A 33 26.69 11.57 -6.07
N THR A 34 27.14 11.71 -4.82
CA THR A 34 28.55 11.48 -4.46
C THR A 34 28.74 10.04 -3.98
N ASN A 35 27.88 9.59 -3.08
CA ASN A 35 28.03 8.30 -2.42
C ASN A 35 27.23 7.17 -3.09
N LEU A 36 26.25 7.49 -3.91
CA LEU A 36 25.40 6.51 -4.61
C LEU A 36 25.56 6.58 -6.14
N ASP A 37 26.60 7.22 -6.68
CA ASP A 37 26.81 7.33 -8.14
C ASP A 37 26.89 5.96 -8.83
N GLY A 38 25.92 5.67 -9.70
CA GLY A 38 25.80 4.39 -10.38
C GLY A 38 25.47 3.27 -9.40
N ALA A 39 24.56 3.48 -8.46
CA ALA A 39 24.05 2.44 -7.57
C ALA A 39 23.44 1.28 -8.39
N ILE A 40 23.91 0.06 -8.11
CA ILE A 40 23.54 -1.15 -8.86
C ILE A 40 22.69 -2.09 -8.02
N ASP A 41 23.11 -2.35 -6.78
CA ASP A 41 22.50 -3.38 -5.94
C ASP A 41 22.44 -2.92 -4.47
N VAL A 42 21.49 -3.50 -3.73
CA VAL A 42 21.20 -3.13 -2.34
C VAL A 42 20.86 -4.36 -1.50
N ALA A 43 21.44 -4.43 -0.31
CA ALA A 43 21.08 -5.39 0.72
C ALA A 43 20.63 -4.67 2.00
N VAL A 44 19.68 -5.24 2.73
CA VAL A 44 19.20 -4.69 4.01
C VAL A 44 19.50 -5.64 5.15
N SER A 45 19.96 -5.08 6.27
CA SER A 45 20.14 -5.83 7.53
C SER A 45 19.83 -4.91 8.72
N GLY A 46 18.78 -5.26 9.46
CA GLY A 46 18.28 -4.42 10.56
C GLY A 46 17.84 -3.06 10.04
N SER A 47 18.35 -1.99 10.66
CA SER A 47 18.01 -0.60 10.32
C SER A 47 18.94 0.01 9.27
N TYR A 48 19.69 -0.80 8.52
CA TYR A 48 20.66 -0.30 7.54
C TYR A 48 20.47 -0.93 6.16
N ALA A 49 20.54 -0.09 5.13
CA ALA A 49 20.70 -0.49 3.75
C ALA A 49 22.17 -0.33 3.33
N TYR A 50 22.67 -1.34 2.62
CA TYR A 50 24.03 -1.44 2.10
C TYR A 50 23.96 -1.41 0.60
N VAL A 51 24.43 -0.32 0.00
CA VAL A 51 24.31 -0.06 -1.44
C VAL A 51 25.68 -0.16 -2.07
N VAL A 52 25.80 -0.93 -3.16
CA VAL A 52 27.01 -0.93 -3.98
C VAL A 52 26.82 -0.06 -5.21
N SER A 53 27.87 0.68 -5.53
CA SER A 53 27.88 1.65 -6.62
C SER A 53 29.04 1.36 -7.57
N PHE A 54 28.71 1.24 -8.86
CA PHE A 54 29.65 0.81 -9.89
C PHE A 54 30.66 1.90 -10.26
N ASN A 55 30.23 3.17 -10.29
CA ASN A 55 31.06 4.26 -10.83
C ASN A 55 32.11 4.78 -9.84
N ASN A 56 31.90 4.61 -8.54
CA ASN A 56 32.73 5.18 -7.48
C ASN A 56 33.36 4.11 -6.56
N ASP A 57 33.31 2.84 -6.95
CA ASP A 57 33.98 1.69 -6.31
C ASP A 57 33.68 1.57 -4.81
N ARG A 58 32.38 1.60 -4.48
CA ARG A 58 31.92 1.90 -3.12
C ARG A 58 30.87 0.93 -2.61
N LEU A 59 30.97 0.65 -1.31
CA LEU A 59 29.87 0.23 -0.45
C LEU A 59 29.42 1.42 0.39
N SER A 60 28.17 1.85 0.25
CA SER A 60 27.55 2.90 1.05
C SER A 60 26.61 2.31 2.09
N VAL A 61 26.55 2.94 3.27
CA VAL A 61 25.69 2.52 4.38
C VAL A 61 24.70 3.63 4.66
N VAL A 62 23.42 3.31 4.52
CA VAL A 62 22.29 4.21 4.71
C VAL A 62 21.48 3.75 5.91
N ASP A 63 21.26 4.63 6.88
CA ASP A 63 20.32 4.42 7.97
C ASP A 63 18.89 4.58 7.45
N ILE A 64 18.10 3.53 7.61
CA ILE A 64 16.72 3.38 7.18
C ILE A 64 15.78 3.16 8.37
N SER A 65 16.21 3.50 9.60
CA SER A 65 15.39 3.43 10.80
C SER A 65 14.15 4.32 10.72
N ASP A 66 14.27 5.47 10.06
CA ASP A 66 13.14 6.28 9.59
C ASP A 66 13.01 6.11 8.05
N PRO A 67 12.07 5.29 7.56
CA PRO A 67 11.90 5.04 6.14
C PRO A 67 11.40 6.28 5.37
N THR A 68 10.88 7.30 6.05
CA THR A 68 10.47 8.55 5.43
C THR A 68 11.63 9.55 5.26
N SER A 69 12.72 9.34 6.01
CA SER A 69 13.91 10.18 5.98
C SER A 69 15.21 9.35 6.09
N PRO A 70 15.51 8.51 5.09
CA PRO A 70 16.76 7.74 5.07
C PRO A 70 17.98 8.65 5.00
N THR A 71 19.05 8.30 5.71
CA THR A 71 20.27 9.14 5.80
C THR A 71 21.55 8.36 5.60
N MET A 72 22.53 8.95 4.90
CA MET A 72 23.85 8.37 4.72
C MET A 72 24.62 8.40 6.06
N VAL A 73 25.11 7.26 6.54
CA VAL A 73 25.83 7.16 7.82
C VAL A 73 27.26 6.66 7.71
N GLY A 74 27.62 6.00 6.62
CA GLY A 74 28.96 5.45 6.43
C GLY A 74 29.18 4.94 5.02
N GLY A 75 30.38 4.40 4.80
CA GLY A 75 30.73 3.75 3.55
C GLY A 75 32.22 3.46 3.46
N LEU A 76 32.57 2.66 2.47
CA LEU A 76 33.92 2.23 2.16
C LEU A 76 34.15 2.39 0.66
N VAL A 77 35.23 3.07 0.28
CA VAL A 77 35.70 3.16 -1.10
C VAL A 77 36.98 2.34 -1.22
N ASP A 78 37.06 1.48 -2.22
CA ASP A 78 38.24 0.65 -2.50
C ASP A 78 38.37 0.40 -4.00
N ASN A 79 39.19 1.21 -4.67
CA ASN A 79 39.42 1.11 -6.11
C ASN A 79 40.25 -0.11 -6.55
N THR A 80 40.64 -0.98 -5.60
CA THR A 80 41.37 -2.21 -5.91
C THR A 80 40.41 -3.39 -5.92
N ASP A 81 39.69 -3.61 -4.82
CA ASP A 81 38.83 -4.79 -4.65
C ASP A 81 37.33 -4.49 -4.77
N LEU A 82 36.92 -3.22 -4.88
CA LEU A 82 35.53 -2.82 -5.16
C LEU A 82 35.39 -2.16 -6.53
N HIS A 83 36.41 -2.24 -7.40
CA HIS A 83 36.35 -1.62 -8.72
C HIS A 83 35.22 -2.21 -9.57
N GLY A 84 34.23 -1.39 -9.90
CA GLY A 84 32.99 -1.82 -10.54
C GLY A 84 32.14 -2.73 -9.64
N ALA A 85 31.91 -2.35 -8.38
CA ALA A 85 31.06 -3.09 -7.46
C ALA A 85 29.66 -3.35 -8.06
N GLN A 86 29.25 -4.62 -8.10
CA GLN A 86 28.14 -5.08 -8.94
C GLN A 86 27.03 -5.79 -8.16
N ALA A 87 27.35 -6.54 -7.11
CA ALA A 87 26.36 -7.22 -6.27
C ALA A 87 26.80 -7.21 -4.80
N VAL A 88 25.83 -7.19 -3.89
CA VAL A 88 26.07 -7.20 -2.45
C VAL A 88 25.15 -8.17 -1.71
N LYS A 89 25.74 -8.97 -0.82
CA LYS A 89 25.00 -9.81 0.12
C LYS A 89 25.47 -9.55 1.54
N VAL A 90 24.54 -9.35 2.47
CA VAL A 90 24.86 -9.17 3.89
C VAL A 90 24.48 -10.42 4.66
N VAL A 91 25.43 -11.01 5.38
CA VAL A 91 25.21 -12.17 6.26
C VAL A 91 25.83 -11.89 7.62
N GLY A 92 24.97 -11.73 8.63
CA GLY A 92 25.40 -11.30 9.96
C GLY A 92 26.05 -9.92 9.91
N ASN A 93 27.30 -9.83 10.39
CA ASN A 93 28.07 -8.59 10.43
C ASN A 93 28.95 -8.36 9.19
N TYR A 94 28.80 -9.14 8.14
CA TYR A 94 29.67 -9.05 6.96
C TYR A 94 28.86 -8.77 5.69
N ALA A 95 29.33 -7.80 4.91
CA ALA A 95 28.90 -7.58 3.54
C ALA A 95 29.91 -8.24 2.59
N TYR A 96 29.40 -9.04 1.67
CA TYR A 96 30.15 -9.69 0.60
C TYR A 96 29.83 -8.93 -0.68
N VAL A 97 30.85 -8.50 -1.42
CA VAL A 97 30.69 -7.70 -2.64
C VAL A 97 31.42 -8.36 -3.79
N ALA A 98 30.69 -8.66 -4.87
CA ALA A 98 31.29 -9.04 -6.14
C ALA A 98 31.57 -7.78 -6.96
N ALA A 99 32.79 -7.65 -7.45
CA ALA A 99 33.24 -6.47 -8.18
C ALA A 99 33.66 -6.85 -9.62
N TYR A 100 32.94 -6.29 -10.57
CA TYR A 100 32.97 -6.66 -11.98
C TYR A 100 34.31 -6.35 -12.66
N THR A 101 34.91 -5.20 -12.35
CA THR A 101 36.12 -4.74 -13.05
C THR A 101 37.41 -5.27 -12.41
N SER A 102 37.39 -5.52 -11.10
CA SER A 102 38.52 -6.12 -10.37
C SER A 102 38.54 -7.64 -10.39
N ASP A 103 37.50 -8.30 -10.92
CA ASP A 103 37.34 -9.76 -10.95
C ASP A 103 37.48 -10.38 -9.54
N SER A 104 36.82 -9.75 -8.55
CA SER A 104 37.06 -10.05 -7.14
C SER A 104 35.78 -10.23 -6.31
N LEU A 105 35.96 -10.90 -5.17
CA LEU A 105 35.03 -10.92 -4.04
C LEU A 105 35.71 -10.20 -2.87
N ALA A 106 35.09 -9.14 -2.35
CA ALA A 106 35.51 -8.47 -1.13
C ALA A 106 34.59 -8.86 0.05
N ILE A 107 35.18 -8.99 1.25
CA ILE A 107 34.47 -9.22 2.51
C ILE A 107 34.72 -8.02 3.41
N ILE A 108 33.64 -7.36 3.81
CA ILE A 108 33.64 -6.11 4.56
C ILE A 108 32.93 -6.33 5.90
N ASP A 109 33.60 -6.03 7.00
CA ASP A 109 32.98 -5.96 8.32
C ASP A 109 32.12 -4.70 8.40
N VAL A 110 30.82 -4.91 8.61
CA VAL A 110 29.79 -3.89 8.76
C VAL A 110 29.18 -3.86 10.16
N SER A 111 29.84 -4.47 11.15
CA SER A 111 29.40 -4.44 12.56
C SER A 111 29.31 -3.01 13.12
N ASN A 112 30.14 -2.10 12.63
CA ASN A 112 29.97 -0.66 12.82
C ASN A 112 29.52 0.00 11.50
N PRO A 113 28.21 0.32 11.34
CA PRO A 113 27.67 0.86 10.10
C PRO A 113 28.22 2.24 9.74
N THR A 114 28.76 2.99 10.72
CA THR A 114 29.38 4.31 10.47
C THR A 114 30.81 4.22 9.96
N SER A 115 31.46 3.07 10.11
CA SER A 115 32.86 2.86 9.75
C SER A 115 33.10 1.42 9.28
N PRO A 116 32.48 1.00 8.16
CA PRO A 116 32.73 -0.33 7.58
C PRO A 116 34.20 -0.49 7.18
N SER A 117 34.72 -1.71 7.26
CA SER A 117 36.13 -1.99 6.93
C SER A 117 36.32 -3.31 6.19
N LYS A 118 37.12 -3.31 5.12
CA LYS A 118 37.47 -4.54 4.39
C LYS A 118 38.34 -5.43 5.26
N VAL A 119 37.95 -6.69 5.42
CA VAL A 119 38.67 -7.68 6.23
C VAL A 119 39.37 -8.74 5.37
N GLY A 120 38.86 -9.02 4.18
CA GLY A 120 39.48 -9.96 3.24
C GLY A 120 38.98 -9.74 1.82
N SER A 121 39.71 -10.27 0.86
CA SER A 121 39.31 -10.28 -0.55
C SER A 121 39.95 -11.46 -1.27
N LEU A 122 39.32 -11.87 -2.37
CA LEU A 122 39.87 -12.84 -3.29
C LEU A 122 39.73 -12.28 -4.71
N ASN A 123 40.85 -12.13 -5.39
CA ASN A 123 40.89 -11.96 -6.84
C ASN A 123 41.45 -13.24 -7.48
N THR A 124 41.01 -13.55 -8.70
CA THR A 124 41.47 -14.77 -9.41
C THR A 124 42.41 -14.45 -10.57
N SER A 125 43.07 -13.30 -10.53
CA SER A 125 44.11 -12.96 -11.51
C SER A 125 45.40 -13.77 -11.26
N PRO A 126 46.04 -14.37 -12.28
CA PRO A 126 45.75 -14.24 -13.71
C PRO A 126 44.81 -15.30 -14.29
N SER A 127 44.33 -16.29 -13.51
CA SER A 127 43.42 -17.33 -14.03
C SER A 127 42.13 -16.77 -14.65
N GLY A 128 41.67 -15.61 -14.15
CA GLY A 128 40.46 -14.94 -14.64
C GLY A 128 39.21 -15.77 -14.43
N ASP A 129 39.19 -16.62 -13.40
CA ASP A 129 38.06 -17.52 -13.11
C ASP A 129 36.80 -16.76 -12.71
N MET A 130 36.99 -15.56 -12.15
CA MET A 130 35.94 -14.61 -11.79
C MET A 130 35.85 -13.44 -12.77
N ASN A 131 36.27 -13.61 -14.03
CA ASN A 131 36.27 -12.49 -14.98
C ASN A 131 34.86 -11.96 -15.24
N GLY A 132 34.64 -10.68 -14.89
CA GLY A 132 33.33 -10.05 -14.86
C GLY A 132 32.43 -10.61 -13.78
N ALA A 133 32.92 -10.71 -12.53
CA ALA A 133 32.14 -11.10 -11.36
C ALA A 133 30.85 -10.26 -11.27
N HIS A 134 29.70 -10.92 -11.24
CA HIS A 134 28.42 -10.26 -11.44
C HIS A 134 27.39 -10.63 -10.38
N GLY A 135 26.90 -11.86 -10.40
CA GLY A 135 25.93 -12.37 -9.42
C GLY A 135 26.62 -12.95 -8.20
N LEU A 136 25.98 -12.83 -7.03
CA LEU A 136 26.53 -13.27 -5.75
C LEU A 136 25.44 -13.82 -4.85
N ASP A 137 25.67 -15.01 -4.30
CA ASP A 137 24.94 -15.50 -3.13
C ASP A 137 25.88 -16.14 -2.11
N VAL A 138 25.45 -16.18 -0.85
CA VAL A 138 26.23 -16.68 0.28
C VAL A 138 25.38 -17.66 1.08
N ALA A 139 25.81 -18.91 1.13
CA ALA A 139 25.14 -19.98 1.86
C ALA A 139 26.12 -20.71 2.78
N GLY A 140 25.85 -20.65 4.09
CA GLY A 140 26.73 -21.21 5.11
C GLY A 140 28.11 -20.56 5.09
N ASN A 141 29.15 -21.37 4.85
CA ASN A 141 30.55 -20.92 4.79
C ASN A 141 31.03 -20.62 3.38
N TYR A 142 30.14 -20.64 2.38
CA TYR A 142 30.53 -20.50 0.97
C TYR A 142 29.87 -19.30 0.31
N ALA A 143 30.65 -18.60 -0.50
CA ALA A 143 30.18 -17.60 -1.45
C ALA A 143 30.22 -18.19 -2.86
N TYR A 144 29.19 -17.90 -3.64
CA TYR A 144 28.97 -18.39 -5.00
C TYR A 144 28.92 -17.19 -5.92
N VAL A 145 29.84 -17.12 -6.88
CA VAL A 145 29.95 -15.97 -7.79
C VAL A 145 29.72 -16.40 -9.22
N ALA A 146 28.68 -15.85 -9.84
CA ALA A 146 28.42 -15.96 -11.26
C ALA A 146 29.27 -14.91 -12.00
N SER A 147 30.08 -15.36 -12.96
CA SER A 147 31.03 -14.51 -13.69
C SER A 147 30.63 -14.37 -15.15
N ARG A 148 30.20 -13.17 -15.52
CA ARG A 148 29.53 -12.87 -16.78
C ARG A 148 30.44 -13.10 -17.98
N LEU A 149 31.66 -12.57 -17.93
CA LEU A 149 32.57 -12.64 -19.07
C LEU A 149 33.24 -14.02 -19.16
N LYS A 150 33.55 -14.63 -18.02
CA LYS A 150 34.12 -15.98 -17.97
C LYS A 150 33.11 -17.09 -18.28
N SER A 151 31.81 -16.85 -18.09
CA SER A 151 30.75 -17.86 -18.21
C SER A 151 30.93 -19.01 -17.22
N SER A 152 31.14 -18.65 -15.96
CA SER A 152 31.46 -19.59 -14.87
C SER A 152 30.71 -19.30 -13.59
N LEU A 153 30.65 -20.33 -12.74
CA LEU A 153 30.32 -20.27 -11.33
C LEU A 153 31.60 -20.58 -10.53
N THR A 154 31.99 -19.68 -9.63
CA THR A 154 33.13 -19.88 -8.72
C THR A 154 32.62 -20.06 -7.29
N ILE A 155 33.11 -21.08 -6.58
CA ILE A 155 32.74 -21.38 -5.18
C ILE A 155 33.94 -21.05 -4.29
N ILE A 156 33.70 -20.23 -3.28
CA ILE A 156 34.73 -19.64 -2.42
C ILE A 156 34.39 -19.99 -0.98
N ASP A 157 35.33 -20.62 -0.27
CA ASP A 157 35.26 -20.78 1.18
C ASP A 157 35.56 -19.43 1.84
N VAL A 158 34.57 -18.94 2.60
CA VAL A 158 34.60 -17.68 3.35
C VAL A 158 34.47 -17.93 4.87
N SER A 159 34.77 -19.14 5.33
CA SER A 159 34.80 -19.49 6.76
C SER A 159 35.80 -18.61 7.53
N ASP A 160 37.00 -18.42 6.97
CA ASP A 160 37.94 -17.37 7.36
C ASP A 160 37.70 -16.12 6.52
N LYS A 161 37.14 -15.09 7.16
CA LYS A 161 36.73 -13.83 6.52
C LYS A 161 37.93 -13.01 6.08
N THR A 162 39.11 -13.27 6.64
CA THR A 162 40.35 -12.55 6.33
C THR A 162 41.13 -13.19 5.18
N ASN A 163 40.86 -14.46 4.90
CA ASN A 163 41.54 -15.23 3.88
C ASN A 163 40.56 -16.12 3.10
N PRO A 164 39.65 -15.53 2.31
CA PRO A 164 38.75 -16.28 1.46
C PRO A 164 39.53 -17.09 0.41
N THR A 165 39.13 -18.33 0.15
CA THR A 165 39.84 -19.22 -0.78
C THR A 165 38.90 -19.88 -1.79
N LYS A 166 39.31 -19.93 -3.05
CA LYS A 166 38.56 -20.66 -4.08
C LYS A 166 38.65 -22.17 -3.81
N VAL A 167 37.50 -22.84 -3.72
CA VAL A 167 37.41 -24.29 -3.50
C VAL A 167 36.78 -25.04 -4.67
N GLY A 168 35.90 -24.38 -5.43
CA GLY A 168 35.20 -24.96 -6.58
C GLY A 168 35.12 -24.02 -7.76
N TYR A 169 34.97 -24.60 -8.94
CA TYR A 169 34.87 -23.86 -10.19
C TYR A 169 34.12 -24.68 -11.23
N LEU A 170 33.20 -24.04 -11.94
CA LEU A 170 32.50 -24.64 -13.07
C LEU A 170 32.41 -23.63 -14.21
N TRP A 171 32.86 -24.05 -15.39
CA TRP A 171 32.74 -23.29 -16.63
C TRP A 171 31.93 -24.09 -17.62
N ASP A 172 30.92 -23.46 -18.21
CA ASP A 172 30.09 -24.08 -19.21
C ASP A 172 29.57 -23.03 -20.19
N SER A 173 30.15 -22.99 -21.39
CA SER A 173 29.79 -21.96 -22.36
C SER A 173 28.29 -22.00 -22.73
N PRO A 174 27.63 -23.13 -23.08
CA PRO A 174 26.22 -23.04 -23.46
C PRO A 174 25.33 -22.55 -22.30
N ARG A 175 25.52 -23.07 -21.09
CA ARG A 175 24.59 -22.85 -19.97
C ARG A 175 24.91 -21.62 -19.13
N PHE A 176 26.14 -21.13 -19.18
CA PHE A 176 26.59 -19.94 -18.45
C PHE A 176 27.03 -18.77 -19.34
N THR A 177 26.77 -18.77 -20.67
CA THR A 177 27.12 -17.60 -21.51
C THR A 177 26.47 -16.34 -20.95
N TRP A 178 27.30 -15.42 -20.46
CA TRP A 178 26.85 -14.23 -19.72
C TRP A 178 26.00 -14.58 -18.50
N ALA A 179 26.53 -15.46 -17.64
CA ALA A 179 25.98 -15.71 -16.31
C ALA A 179 25.76 -14.38 -15.57
N ARG A 180 24.55 -14.17 -15.08
CA ARG A 180 24.13 -12.89 -14.49
C ARG A 180 23.96 -12.97 -12.99
N ASP A 181 23.28 -14.00 -12.54
CA ASP A 181 22.85 -14.11 -11.16
C ASP A 181 22.85 -15.57 -10.70
N VAL A 182 22.94 -15.75 -9.39
CA VAL A 182 22.96 -17.05 -8.73
C VAL A 182 22.16 -16.99 -7.44
N ALA A 183 21.34 -18.00 -7.19
CA ALA A 183 20.70 -18.21 -5.90
C ALA A 183 20.97 -19.63 -5.41
N VAL A 184 21.18 -19.81 -4.11
CA VAL A 184 21.54 -21.11 -3.52
C VAL A 184 20.50 -21.54 -2.50
N SER A 185 20.05 -22.79 -2.60
CA SER A 185 19.15 -23.41 -1.63
C SER A 185 19.54 -24.86 -1.37
N GLY A 186 19.82 -25.18 -0.12
CA GLY A 186 20.29 -26.49 0.29
C GLY A 186 21.58 -26.89 -0.44
N ASN A 187 21.51 -27.97 -1.21
CA ASN A 187 22.65 -28.54 -1.94
C ASN A 187 22.76 -28.04 -3.39
N TYR A 188 21.93 -27.09 -3.81
CA TYR A 188 21.86 -26.65 -5.19
C TYR A 188 22.07 -25.16 -5.36
N ALA A 189 22.84 -24.80 -6.39
CA ALA A 189 22.94 -23.44 -6.89
C ALA A 189 22.19 -23.34 -8.22
N TYR A 190 21.41 -22.27 -8.38
CA TYR A 190 20.60 -21.99 -9.56
C TYR A 190 21.19 -20.76 -10.24
N VAL A 191 21.71 -20.92 -11.45
CA VAL A 191 22.41 -19.86 -12.19
C VAL A 191 21.58 -19.47 -13.41
N VAL A 192 21.35 -18.18 -13.59
CA VAL A 192 20.73 -17.63 -14.81
C VAL A 192 21.77 -17.08 -15.77
N ALA A 193 21.56 -17.34 -17.06
CA ALA A 193 22.45 -16.91 -18.13
C ALA A 193 21.71 -16.20 -19.26
N TYR A 194 22.21 -15.00 -19.60
CA TYR A 194 21.50 -14.09 -20.49
C TYR A 194 21.39 -14.60 -21.94
N SER A 195 22.50 -15.03 -22.55
CA SER A 195 22.56 -15.14 -24.03
C SER A 195 21.73 -16.30 -24.59
N GLN A 196 21.52 -17.35 -23.81
CA GLN A 196 20.77 -18.54 -24.24
C GLN A 196 19.52 -18.80 -23.39
N SER A 197 19.19 -17.90 -22.45
CA SER A 197 17.95 -17.98 -21.66
C SER A 197 17.86 -19.28 -20.86
N TYR A 198 18.90 -19.57 -20.08
CA TYR A 198 18.97 -20.75 -19.22
C TYR A 198 18.73 -20.41 -17.76
N VAL A 199 18.12 -21.37 -17.07
CA VAL A 199 18.35 -21.63 -15.64
C VAL A 199 19.10 -22.96 -15.55
N ALA A 200 20.30 -22.95 -15.02
CA ALA A 200 21.10 -24.14 -14.78
C ALA A 200 21.06 -24.49 -13.29
N VAL A 201 20.85 -25.78 -12.99
CA VAL A 201 20.84 -26.34 -11.63
C VAL A 201 22.16 -27.06 -11.40
N VAL A 202 22.93 -26.58 -10.44
CA VAL A 202 24.26 -27.09 -10.09
C VAL A 202 24.19 -27.76 -8.73
N ASP A 203 24.56 -29.04 -8.66
CA ASP A 203 24.82 -29.72 -7.40
C ASP A 203 26.12 -29.17 -6.80
N VAL A 204 26.00 -28.63 -5.59
CA VAL A 204 27.08 -28.04 -4.79
C VAL A 204 27.18 -28.72 -3.41
N SER A 205 26.65 -29.94 -3.27
CA SER A 205 26.77 -30.74 -2.05
C SER A 205 28.23 -31.03 -1.67
N ASP A 206 29.08 -31.22 -2.68
CA ASP A 206 30.54 -31.11 -2.56
C ASP A 206 30.99 -29.80 -3.23
N PRO A 207 31.32 -28.74 -2.47
CA PRO A 207 31.73 -27.45 -3.01
C PRO A 207 33.04 -27.51 -3.79
N THR A 208 33.82 -28.59 -3.68
CA THR A 208 35.07 -28.78 -4.43
C THR A 208 34.87 -29.42 -5.80
N SER A 209 33.70 -30.02 -6.04
CA SER A 209 33.36 -30.72 -7.27
C SER A 209 31.94 -30.39 -7.75
N PRO A 210 31.63 -29.10 -8.03
CA PRO A 210 30.31 -28.72 -8.51
C PRO A 210 29.99 -29.33 -9.88
N ALA A 211 28.73 -29.72 -10.10
CA ALA A 211 28.29 -30.32 -11.36
C ALA A 211 26.88 -29.86 -11.75
N ILE A 212 26.67 -29.55 -13.03
CA ILE A 212 25.31 -29.29 -13.54
C ILE A 212 24.53 -30.61 -13.58
N VAL A 213 23.38 -30.63 -12.90
CA VAL A 213 22.50 -31.80 -12.80
C VAL A 213 21.18 -31.62 -13.53
N GLY A 214 20.78 -30.38 -13.81
CA GLY A 214 19.57 -30.06 -14.54
C GLY A 214 19.64 -28.68 -15.17
N GLU A 215 18.73 -28.43 -16.11
CA GLU A 215 18.64 -27.17 -16.82
C GLU A 215 17.23 -26.98 -17.39
N VAL A 216 16.82 -25.73 -17.54
CA VAL A 216 15.66 -25.38 -18.36
C VAL A 216 16.03 -24.20 -19.26
N GLN A 217 15.56 -24.25 -20.50
CA GLN A 217 15.79 -23.25 -21.51
C GLN A 217 14.47 -22.83 -22.15
N ASP A 218 14.24 -21.52 -22.24
CA ASP A 218 13.13 -20.96 -23.00
C ASP A 218 13.53 -19.60 -23.59
N THR A 219 13.91 -19.61 -24.87
CA THR A 219 14.30 -18.40 -25.59
C THR A 219 13.13 -17.49 -25.94
N THR A 220 11.89 -17.98 -25.80
CA THR A 220 10.68 -17.22 -26.11
C THR A 220 10.20 -16.45 -24.89
N ASN A 221 10.03 -17.12 -23.76
CA ASN A 221 9.46 -16.50 -22.56
C ASN A 221 10.50 -16.12 -21.50
N MET A 222 11.71 -16.69 -21.55
CA MET A 222 12.80 -16.38 -20.63
C MET A 222 13.97 -15.65 -21.32
N GLY A 223 13.67 -15.02 -22.46
CA GLY A 223 14.60 -14.26 -23.28
C GLY A 223 15.41 -13.25 -22.44
N GLY A 224 16.73 -13.45 -22.36
CA GLY A 224 17.61 -12.56 -21.61
C GLY A 224 17.48 -12.70 -20.10
N ALA A 225 17.39 -13.93 -19.57
CA ALA A 225 17.37 -14.23 -18.14
C ALA A 225 18.41 -13.38 -17.37
N TRP A 226 17.94 -12.69 -16.32
CA TRP A 226 18.69 -11.62 -15.67
C TRP A 226 18.89 -11.82 -14.18
N ALA A 227 17.82 -11.87 -13.38
CA ALA A 227 17.88 -12.10 -11.94
C ALA A 227 17.11 -13.37 -11.56
N ILE A 228 17.48 -13.99 -10.45
CA ILE A 228 16.82 -15.19 -9.91
C ILE A 228 16.56 -15.06 -8.42
N ALA A 229 15.35 -15.43 -7.99
CA ALA A 229 14.97 -15.49 -6.58
C ALA A 229 14.24 -16.81 -6.30
N LEU A 230 14.42 -17.36 -5.10
CA LEU A 230 13.86 -18.66 -4.71
C LEU A 230 12.77 -18.47 -3.65
N SER A 231 11.68 -19.22 -3.79
CA SER A 231 10.68 -19.39 -2.71
C SER A 231 10.19 -20.84 -2.71
N GLY A 232 10.47 -21.55 -1.62
CA GLY A 232 10.16 -22.97 -1.51
C GLY A 232 10.80 -23.79 -2.64
N ASN A 233 9.97 -24.46 -3.43
CA ASN A 233 10.37 -25.31 -4.56
C ASN A 233 10.24 -24.59 -5.92
N THR A 234 10.19 -23.26 -5.94
CA THR A 234 10.09 -22.48 -7.17
C THR A 234 11.24 -21.48 -7.25
N ALA A 235 11.85 -21.39 -8.43
CA ALA A 235 12.70 -20.29 -8.84
C ALA A 235 11.90 -19.31 -9.69
N PHE A 236 11.97 -18.03 -9.36
CA PHE A 236 11.43 -16.94 -10.16
C PHE A 236 12.57 -16.26 -10.90
N VAL A 237 12.37 -15.98 -12.18
CA VAL A 237 13.38 -15.43 -13.06
C VAL A 237 12.83 -14.21 -13.77
N THR A 238 13.59 -13.12 -13.77
CA THR A 238 13.30 -11.99 -14.65
C THR A 238 13.96 -12.19 -15.99
N ALA A 239 13.23 -11.92 -17.07
CA ALA A 239 13.71 -12.05 -18.42
C ALA A 239 13.75 -10.69 -19.11
N GLN A 240 14.95 -10.15 -19.29
CA GLN A 240 15.16 -8.78 -19.73
C GLN A 240 14.63 -8.51 -21.15
N SER A 241 14.81 -9.45 -22.07
CA SER A 241 14.49 -9.24 -23.50
C SER A 241 13.08 -9.66 -23.88
N SER A 242 12.46 -10.52 -23.08
CA SER A 242 11.09 -10.99 -23.30
C SER A 242 10.06 -10.30 -22.40
N ASP A 243 10.51 -9.42 -21.50
CA ASP A 243 9.67 -8.62 -20.60
C ASP A 243 8.76 -9.47 -19.68
N ASN A 244 9.21 -10.68 -19.35
CA ASN A 244 8.46 -11.61 -18.51
C ASN A 244 9.14 -11.87 -17.17
N ILE A 245 8.31 -12.08 -16.15
CA ILE A 245 8.69 -12.91 -15.00
C ILE A 245 8.29 -14.35 -15.29
N VAL A 246 9.19 -15.30 -15.01
CA VAL A 246 8.99 -16.73 -15.28
C VAL A 246 9.13 -17.50 -13.98
N SER A 247 8.21 -18.42 -13.70
CA SER A 247 8.32 -19.37 -12.60
C SER A 247 8.80 -20.73 -13.10
N VAL A 248 9.74 -21.32 -12.36
CA VAL A 248 10.35 -22.60 -12.66
C VAL A 248 10.23 -23.50 -11.44
N ASP A 249 9.57 -24.65 -11.61
CA ASP A 249 9.55 -25.73 -10.62
C ASP A 249 10.95 -26.32 -10.51
N ILE A 250 11.51 -26.26 -9.30
CA ILE A 250 12.83 -26.80 -8.95
C ILE A 250 12.74 -27.92 -7.91
N SER A 251 11.54 -28.48 -7.68
CA SER A 251 11.33 -29.62 -6.78
C SER A 251 12.14 -30.85 -7.18
N THR A 252 12.41 -31.02 -8.48
CA THR A 252 13.28 -32.06 -9.02
C THR A 252 14.48 -31.42 -9.70
N ALA A 253 15.60 -31.32 -8.98
CA ALA A 253 16.82 -30.65 -9.44
C ALA A 253 17.32 -31.13 -10.83
N ALA A 254 17.14 -32.41 -11.15
CA ALA A 254 17.57 -32.98 -12.43
C ALA A 254 16.61 -32.70 -13.61
N SER A 255 15.43 -32.14 -13.35
CA SER A 255 14.40 -31.89 -14.37
C SER A 255 13.54 -30.69 -13.97
N PRO A 256 14.13 -29.48 -13.89
CA PRO A 256 13.35 -28.29 -13.62
C PRO A 256 12.40 -27.99 -14.80
N THR A 257 11.22 -27.44 -14.52
CA THR A 257 10.20 -27.18 -15.54
C THR A 257 9.56 -25.81 -15.36
N ILE A 258 9.34 -25.07 -16.45
CA ILE A 258 8.58 -23.81 -16.41
C ILE A 258 7.14 -24.10 -16.01
N GLN A 259 6.61 -23.34 -15.04
CA GLN A 259 5.24 -23.46 -14.54
C GLN A 259 4.33 -22.40 -15.18
N ASP A 260 4.79 -21.15 -15.21
CA ASP A 260 4.06 -20.01 -15.76
C ASP A 260 5.01 -18.88 -16.19
N TYR A 261 4.50 -17.93 -16.97
CA TYR A 261 5.18 -16.69 -17.31
C TYR A 261 4.16 -15.54 -17.36
N GLN A 262 4.55 -14.37 -16.87
CA GLN A 262 3.70 -13.17 -16.88
C GLN A 262 4.43 -12.00 -17.50
N GLY A 263 3.78 -11.38 -18.49
CA GLY A 263 4.15 -10.10 -19.07
C GLY A 263 3.04 -9.08 -18.84
N ASP A 264 3.40 -7.80 -18.82
CA ASP A 264 2.48 -6.68 -18.63
C ASP A 264 3.09 -5.41 -19.24
N ALA A 265 2.27 -4.41 -19.55
CA ALA A 265 2.77 -3.14 -20.09
C ALA A 265 3.72 -2.40 -19.13
N ALA A 266 3.64 -2.66 -17.82
CA ALA A 266 4.53 -2.14 -16.80
C ALA A 266 5.83 -2.95 -16.64
N LEU A 267 5.89 -4.16 -17.19
CA LEU A 267 7.10 -4.99 -17.23
C LEU A 267 7.86 -4.68 -18.53
N ASN A 268 9.00 -4.03 -18.43
CA ASN A 268 9.85 -3.74 -19.58
C ASN A 268 11.33 -3.59 -19.18
N ASP A 269 12.19 -4.44 -19.72
CA ASP A 269 13.62 -4.47 -19.38
C ASP A 269 13.83 -4.72 -17.86
N LEU A 270 13.46 -5.92 -17.42
CA LEU A 270 13.44 -6.33 -16.00
C LEU A 270 14.86 -6.56 -15.46
N ARG A 271 15.22 -5.95 -14.32
CA ARG A 271 16.62 -5.91 -13.81
C ARG A 271 16.81 -6.52 -12.43
N ALA A 272 15.90 -6.28 -11.49
CA ALA A 272 15.99 -6.80 -10.14
C ALA A 272 14.73 -7.55 -9.77
N LEU A 273 14.90 -8.52 -8.87
CA LEU A 273 13.85 -9.40 -8.38
C LEU A 273 14.06 -9.66 -6.90
N ALA A 274 13.01 -9.49 -6.11
CA ALA A 274 12.95 -10.02 -4.76
C ALA A 274 11.60 -10.66 -4.51
N VAL A 275 11.60 -11.77 -3.78
CA VAL A 275 10.37 -12.51 -3.44
C VAL A 275 10.20 -12.48 -1.93
N ASP A 276 9.01 -12.09 -1.49
CA ASP A 276 8.62 -12.13 -0.08
C ASP A 276 7.25 -12.80 0.05
N GLY A 277 7.24 -14.00 0.64
CA GLY A 277 6.04 -14.81 0.79
C GLY A 277 5.36 -15.09 -0.56
N SER A 278 4.17 -14.53 -0.74
CA SER A 278 3.32 -14.68 -1.92
C SER A 278 3.50 -13.57 -2.97
N THR A 279 4.47 -12.67 -2.81
CA THR A 279 4.63 -11.52 -3.71
C THR A 279 6.06 -11.43 -4.23
N ALA A 280 6.21 -11.31 -5.54
CA ALA A 280 7.46 -10.94 -6.20
C ALA A 280 7.43 -9.45 -6.54
N TYR A 281 8.53 -8.75 -6.25
CA TYR A 281 8.76 -7.35 -6.61
C TYR A 281 9.84 -7.28 -7.67
N VAL A 282 9.54 -6.59 -8.76
CA VAL A 282 10.39 -6.53 -9.94
C VAL A 282 10.67 -5.09 -10.33
N SER A 283 11.93 -4.74 -10.57
CA SER A 283 12.27 -3.45 -11.15
C SER A 283 12.23 -3.51 -12.68
N SER A 284 11.66 -2.47 -13.27
CA SER A 284 11.50 -2.30 -14.71
C SER A 284 12.26 -1.06 -15.16
N TYR A 285 13.31 -1.26 -15.95
CA TYR A 285 14.27 -0.22 -16.29
C TYR A 285 13.66 0.83 -17.22
N THR A 286 12.97 0.42 -18.27
CA THR A 286 12.45 1.35 -19.29
C THR A 286 11.22 2.10 -18.83
N THR A 287 10.33 1.45 -18.08
CA THR A 287 9.10 2.08 -17.58
C THR A 287 9.33 2.86 -16.29
N HIS A 288 10.54 2.82 -15.71
CA HIS A 288 10.87 3.46 -14.44
C HIS A 288 9.88 3.07 -13.33
N SER A 289 9.67 1.76 -13.18
CA SER A 289 8.65 1.24 -12.28
C SER A 289 9.09 0.05 -11.46
N VAL A 290 8.42 -0.12 -10.33
CA VAL A 290 8.46 -1.34 -9.53
C VAL A 290 7.11 -2.02 -9.65
N VAL A 291 7.11 -3.27 -10.06
CA VAL A 291 5.91 -4.08 -10.31
C VAL A 291 5.81 -5.15 -9.25
N ALA A 292 4.62 -5.32 -8.67
CA ALA A 292 4.32 -6.46 -7.81
C ALA A 292 3.53 -7.52 -8.56
N VAL A 293 3.92 -8.77 -8.35
CA VAL A 293 3.34 -9.94 -8.97
C VAL A 293 2.93 -10.91 -7.85
N ASP A 294 1.68 -11.33 -7.88
CA ASP A 294 1.19 -12.43 -7.06
C ASP A 294 1.85 -13.73 -7.52
N VAL A 295 2.57 -14.36 -6.61
CA VAL A 295 3.26 -15.64 -6.81
C VAL A 295 2.78 -16.69 -5.80
N SER A 296 1.62 -16.49 -5.17
CA SER A 296 1.00 -17.48 -4.27
C SER A 296 0.71 -18.81 -4.96
N ASP A 297 0.34 -18.76 -6.24
CA ASP A 297 0.28 -19.90 -7.14
C ASP A 297 1.29 -19.71 -8.27
N PRO A 298 2.48 -20.34 -8.18
CA PRO A 298 3.50 -20.26 -9.22
C PRO A 298 3.07 -20.76 -10.59
N SER A 299 1.99 -21.55 -10.69
CA SER A 299 1.45 -22.02 -11.97
C SER A 299 0.41 -21.09 -12.59
N SER A 300 0.07 -20.01 -11.89
CA SER A 300 -0.90 -19.00 -12.30
C SER A 300 -0.57 -17.65 -11.63
N MET A 301 0.63 -17.13 -11.87
CA MET A 301 1.07 -15.85 -11.35
C MET A 301 0.23 -14.71 -11.91
N GLN A 302 0.07 -13.60 -11.19
CA GLN A 302 -0.73 -12.47 -11.67
C GLN A 302 -0.09 -11.13 -11.33
N VAL A 303 0.02 -10.22 -12.29
CA VAL A 303 0.49 -8.86 -12.01
C VAL A 303 -0.56 -8.11 -11.18
N GLN A 304 -0.19 -7.63 -10.00
CA GLN A 304 -1.10 -6.95 -9.07
C GLN A 304 -1.15 -5.43 -9.31
N GLY A 305 -0.04 -4.84 -9.74
CA GLY A 305 0.07 -3.42 -10.01
C GLY A 305 1.52 -2.94 -10.03
N SER A 306 1.70 -1.65 -10.31
CA SER A 306 3.02 -1.03 -10.40
C SER A 306 3.04 0.38 -9.81
N ILE A 307 4.22 0.78 -9.35
CA ILE A 307 4.56 2.17 -9.00
C ILE A 307 5.48 2.67 -10.09
N THR A 308 5.05 3.66 -10.85
CA THR A 308 5.85 4.33 -11.87
C THR A 308 6.23 5.73 -11.41
N ASP A 309 7.53 6.01 -11.34
CA ASP A 309 8.04 7.34 -11.01
C ASP A 309 9.35 7.58 -11.78
N SER A 310 9.28 8.28 -12.90
CA SER A 310 10.46 8.60 -13.72
C SER A 310 11.45 9.55 -13.06
N THR A 311 11.06 10.22 -11.97
CA THR A 311 11.96 11.08 -11.19
C THR A 311 12.80 10.26 -10.24
N ASN A 312 12.21 9.28 -9.55
CA ASN A 312 12.88 8.53 -8.49
C ASN A 312 13.35 7.14 -8.90
N LEU A 313 12.72 6.51 -9.87
CA LEU A 313 13.02 5.15 -10.34
C LEU A 313 13.72 5.16 -11.70
N ASN A 314 14.40 6.26 -12.05
CA ASN A 314 15.24 6.32 -13.24
C ASN A 314 16.42 5.34 -13.09
N ASN A 315 16.59 4.41 -14.04
CA ASN A 315 17.59 3.34 -13.97
C ASN A 315 17.49 2.50 -12.68
N ALA A 316 16.29 2.00 -12.35
CA ALA A 316 16.08 1.10 -11.22
C ALA A 316 16.75 -0.28 -11.46
N LEU A 317 17.96 -0.46 -10.93
CA LEU A 317 18.83 -1.60 -11.24
C LEU A 317 18.86 -2.68 -10.16
N GLY A 318 18.66 -2.31 -8.89
CA GLY A 318 18.73 -3.19 -7.74
C GLY A 318 17.53 -3.02 -6.83
N LEU A 319 17.08 -4.11 -6.22
CA LEU A 319 15.91 -4.13 -5.35
C LEU A 319 16.10 -5.18 -4.25
N THR A 320 15.73 -4.83 -3.03
CA THR A 320 15.59 -5.78 -1.93
C THR A 320 14.38 -5.45 -1.08
N VAL A 321 14.01 -6.36 -0.18
CA VAL A 321 12.80 -6.28 0.61
C VAL A 321 13.04 -6.77 2.04
N ASP A 322 12.46 -6.08 3.03
CA ASP A 322 12.48 -6.51 4.44
C ASP A 322 11.06 -6.90 4.92
N SER A 323 10.69 -6.85 6.20
CA SER A 323 9.32 -7.19 6.58
C SER A 323 8.25 -6.15 6.19
N ASN A 324 8.64 -4.90 5.91
CA ASN A 324 7.69 -3.78 5.78
C ASN A 324 7.85 -2.98 4.49
N TYR A 325 9.03 -2.99 3.87
CA TYR A 325 9.39 -2.08 2.78
C TYR A 325 10.07 -2.80 1.62
N VAL A 326 9.95 -2.17 0.46
CA VAL A 326 10.71 -2.44 -0.76
C VAL A 326 11.73 -1.31 -0.91
N TYR A 327 12.99 -1.68 -1.05
CA TYR A 327 14.13 -0.78 -1.20
C TYR A 327 14.67 -0.92 -2.61
N VAL A 328 14.78 0.19 -3.33
CA VAL A 328 15.22 0.20 -4.73
C VAL A 328 16.33 1.20 -4.91
N VAL A 329 17.37 0.79 -5.60
CA VAL A 329 18.44 1.69 -6.02
C VAL A 329 18.28 2.06 -7.48
N ALA A 330 18.38 3.36 -7.75
CA ALA A 330 18.06 3.95 -9.03
C ALA A 330 19.03 5.11 -9.30
N ASP A 331 20.03 4.86 -10.15
CA ASP A 331 21.09 5.81 -10.51
C ASP A 331 21.86 6.35 -9.29
N THR A 332 21.40 7.47 -8.70
CA THR A 332 22.01 8.16 -7.54
C THR A 332 21.13 8.12 -6.28
N LYS A 333 20.12 7.25 -6.27
CA LYS A 333 19.06 7.22 -5.26
C LYS A 333 18.92 5.88 -4.58
N LEU A 334 18.53 5.93 -3.31
CA LEU A 334 17.86 4.84 -2.59
C LEU A 334 16.41 5.26 -2.36
N VAL A 335 15.47 4.46 -2.84
CA VAL A 335 14.04 4.71 -2.79
C VAL A 335 13.38 3.65 -1.90
N ILE A 336 12.52 4.09 -0.99
CA ILE A 336 11.81 3.24 -0.04
C ILE A 336 10.32 3.33 -0.32
N MET A 337 9.68 2.19 -0.49
CA MET A 337 8.24 2.07 -0.71
C MET A 337 7.68 1.10 0.32
N ASP A 338 6.50 1.41 0.86
CA ASP A 338 5.76 0.47 1.69
C ASP A 338 5.57 -0.84 0.91
N LYS A 339 5.66 -1.96 1.62
CA LYS A 339 5.09 -3.18 1.10
C LYS A 339 3.60 -3.03 1.09
N CYS A 340 3.00 -3.60 0.06
CA CYS A 340 1.59 -3.90 0.12
C CYS A 340 1.36 -4.91 1.26
N MET A 341 1.18 -4.41 2.49
CA MET A 341 0.58 -5.20 3.55
C MET A 341 -0.86 -5.40 3.10
N ALA A 342 -1.17 -6.57 2.54
CA ALA A 342 -2.53 -7.08 2.65
C ALA A 342 -2.89 -6.85 4.10
N SER A 343 -3.94 -6.08 4.38
CA SER A 343 -4.32 -5.83 5.77
C SER A 343 -4.49 -7.21 6.39
N SER A 344 -3.51 -7.65 7.18
CA SER A 344 -3.74 -8.70 8.13
C SER A 344 -4.60 -8.04 9.20
N THR A 345 -5.88 -7.89 8.90
CA THR A 345 -6.88 -8.15 9.92
C THR A 345 -6.55 -9.56 10.37
N SER A 346 -5.75 -9.64 11.43
CA SER A 346 -5.78 -10.81 12.28
C SER A 346 -7.24 -10.96 12.68
N THR A 347 -7.96 -11.82 11.99
CA THR A 347 -9.17 -12.42 12.51
C THR A 347 -8.70 -13.23 13.71
N SER A 348 -8.58 -12.56 14.86
CA SER A 348 -8.79 -13.24 16.12
C SER A 348 -10.20 -13.81 15.99
N SER A 349 -10.29 -15.11 15.76
CA SER A 349 -11.53 -15.86 15.88
C SER A 349 -11.94 -15.79 17.34
N ARG A 350 -12.63 -14.71 17.70
CA ARG A 350 -13.20 -14.52 19.03
C ARG A 350 -14.69 -14.78 18.93
N SER A 351 -15.08 -15.91 19.51
CA SER A 351 -16.41 -16.48 19.51
C SER A 351 -17.49 -15.46 19.90
N THR A 352 -18.39 -15.14 18.98
CA THR A 352 -19.65 -14.47 19.27
C THR A 352 -20.60 -15.49 19.89
N SER A 353 -20.99 -15.29 21.16
CA SER A 353 -22.06 -16.08 21.76
C SER A 353 -23.41 -15.48 21.39
N THR A 354 -24.12 -16.11 20.47
CA THR A 354 -25.51 -15.78 20.14
C THR A 354 -26.42 -16.54 21.10
N SER A 355 -27.12 -15.85 22.01
CA SER A 355 -28.22 -16.45 22.77
C SER A 355 -29.55 -16.09 22.12
N VAL A 356 -30.27 -17.10 21.62
CA VAL A 356 -31.64 -16.96 21.12
C VAL A 356 -32.58 -17.39 22.25
N SER A 357 -33.43 -16.50 22.74
CA SER A 357 -34.54 -16.86 23.63
C SER A 357 -35.87 -16.58 22.93
N THR A 358 -36.68 -17.62 22.76
CA THR A 358 -38.03 -17.51 22.22
C THR A 358 -39.04 -17.34 23.35
N THR A 359 -39.75 -16.21 23.36
CA THR A 359 -41.04 -16.09 24.05
C THR A 359 -42.04 -15.47 23.08
N ASP A 360 -43.28 -15.93 23.20
CA ASP A 360 -44.36 -15.91 22.22
C ASP A 360 -44.50 -14.62 21.36
N SER A 361 -44.62 -14.81 20.06
CA SER A 361 -45.03 -13.87 19.00
C SER A 361 -44.19 -12.62 18.65
N THR A 362 -42.97 -12.40 19.19
CA THR A 362 -42.00 -11.44 18.59
C THR A 362 -40.56 -11.97 18.66
N GLN A 363 -39.84 -12.01 17.53
CA GLN A 363 -38.42 -12.39 17.49
C GLN A 363 -37.56 -11.16 17.78
N THR A 364 -36.97 -11.10 18.98
CA THR A 364 -35.95 -10.12 19.34
C THR A 364 -34.58 -10.79 19.27
N VAL A 365 -33.81 -10.46 18.24
CA VAL A 365 -32.38 -10.77 18.19
C VAL A 365 -31.66 -9.68 18.99
N THR A 366 -30.82 -10.05 19.95
CA THR A 366 -30.00 -9.10 20.71
C THR A 366 -28.54 -9.46 20.53
N SER A 367 -27.83 -8.69 19.71
CA SER A 367 -26.37 -8.71 19.65
C SER A 367 -25.84 -7.66 20.63
N THR A 368 -24.95 -8.06 21.54
CA THR A 368 -24.23 -7.14 22.44
C THR A 368 -22.74 -7.20 22.12
N SER A 369 -22.14 -6.05 21.82
CA SER A 369 -20.70 -5.91 21.60
C SER A 369 -20.17 -4.73 22.41
N SER A 370 -19.18 -4.98 23.26
CA SER A 370 -18.50 -3.97 24.08
C SER A 370 -17.00 -3.93 23.77
N THR A 371 -16.45 -2.74 23.50
CA THR A 371 -15.02 -2.56 23.19
C THR A 371 -14.44 -1.27 23.78
N SER A 372 -13.17 -1.30 24.15
CA SER A 372 -12.37 -0.16 24.62
C SER A 372 -11.29 0.18 23.59
N GLY A 373 -11.40 1.32 22.88
CA GLY A 373 -10.40 1.82 21.92
C GLY A 373 -10.95 2.80 20.88
N SER A 374 -10.09 3.64 20.29
CA SER A 374 -10.44 4.61 19.23
C SER A 374 -10.45 3.92 17.86
N SER A 375 -11.63 3.78 17.22
CA SER A 375 -11.78 3.15 15.90
C SER A 375 -13.14 3.48 15.25
N THR A 376 -13.24 3.28 13.93
CA THR A 376 -14.49 3.37 13.14
C THR A 376 -15.18 2.02 13.13
N TRP A 377 -16.47 1.96 13.48
CA TRP A 377 -17.25 0.73 13.55
C TRP A 377 -18.36 0.70 12.51
N THR A 378 -18.51 -0.42 11.82
CA THR A 378 -19.62 -0.68 10.89
C THR A 378 -20.38 -1.92 11.33
N SER A 379 -21.69 -1.80 11.54
CA SER A 379 -22.55 -2.97 11.76
C SER A 379 -23.73 -2.98 10.80
N SER A 380 -23.93 -4.12 10.15
CA SER A 380 -25.12 -4.43 9.37
C SER A 380 -25.89 -5.56 10.06
N THR A 381 -27.12 -5.29 10.51
CA THR A 381 -27.98 -6.33 11.11
C THR A 381 -29.40 -6.26 10.59
N THR A 382 -29.98 -7.43 10.35
CA THR A 382 -31.41 -7.61 10.06
C THR A 382 -32.13 -7.94 11.38
N GLY A 383 -32.76 -6.94 12.01
CA GLY A 383 -33.45 -7.09 13.30
C GLY A 383 -33.18 -5.94 14.27
N SER A 384 -33.63 -6.07 15.52
CA SER A 384 -33.30 -5.12 16.58
C SER A 384 -31.81 -5.23 16.98
N SER A 385 -31.15 -4.12 17.28
CA SER A 385 -29.72 -4.12 17.63
C SER A 385 -29.39 -3.19 18.78
N THR A 386 -28.39 -3.57 19.59
CA THR A 386 -27.86 -2.78 20.72
C THR A 386 -26.36 -2.58 20.52
N SER A 387 -25.91 -1.34 20.35
CA SER A 387 -24.49 -1.01 20.15
C SER A 387 -24.02 -0.01 21.20
N SER A 388 -22.88 -0.27 21.82
CA SER A 388 -22.33 0.61 22.86
C SER A 388 -20.84 0.83 22.67
N THR A 389 -20.37 2.09 22.70
CA THR A 389 -18.93 2.42 22.67
C THR A 389 -18.54 3.37 23.80
N SER A 390 -17.32 3.20 24.32
CA SER A 390 -16.85 3.91 25.51
C SER A 390 -15.75 4.96 25.27
N ALA A 391 -15.39 5.24 24.01
CA ALA A 391 -14.28 6.12 23.63
C ALA A 391 -14.63 6.97 22.38
N SER A 392 -13.85 8.02 22.10
CA SER A 392 -14.01 8.86 20.90
C SER A 392 -13.97 8.01 19.63
N SER A 393 -15.13 7.74 19.04
CA SER A 393 -15.30 6.77 17.95
C SER A 393 -16.39 7.19 16.98
N THR A 394 -16.30 6.67 15.75
CA THR A 394 -17.34 6.84 14.73
C THR A 394 -18.14 5.54 14.64
N LEU A 395 -19.42 5.59 14.98
CA LEU A 395 -20.34 4.45 14.90
C LEU A 395 -21.21 4.58 13.65
N THR A 396 -21.08 3.62 12.74
CA THR A 396 -21.91 3.51 11.54
C THR A 396 -22.77 2.26 11.64
N SER A 397 -24.09 2.43 11.74
CA SER A 397 -25.03 1.30 11.79
C SER A 397 -26.01 1.34 10.63
N SER A 398 -26.10 0.24 9.89
CA SER A 398 -27.17 -0.01 8.91
C SER A 398 -28.09 -1.12 9.43
N THR A 399 -29.32 -0.74 9.77
CA THR A 399 -30.29 -1.64 10.40
C THR A 399 -31.64 -1.53 9.73
N SER A 400 -32.29 -2.68 9.52
CA SER A 400 -33.66 -2.77 8.99
C SER A 400 -34.73 -2.92 10.09
N GLY A 401 -34.49 -2.35 11.30
CA GLY A 401 -35.38 -2.42 12.46
C GLY A 401 -35.04 -1.39 13.56
N SER A 402 -35.61 -1.55 14.77
CA SER A 402 -35.35 -0.66 15.92
C SER A 402 -33.92 -0.82 16.46
N SER A 403 -33.21 0.29 16.65
CA SER A 403 -31.81 0.28 17.06
C SER A 403 -31.59 1.12 18.31
N THR A 404 -30.81 0.58 19.23
CA THR A 404 -30.38 1.24 20.47
C THR A 404 -28.88 1.46 20.40
N SER A 405 -28.45 2.72 20.51
CA SER A 405 -27.03 3.06 20.53
C SER A 405 -26.69 3.90 21.75
N SER A 406 -25.59 3.55 22.41
CA SER A 406 -25.04 4.33 23.53
C SER A 406 -23.58 4.67 23.27
N THR A 407 -23.21 5.92 23.49
CA THR A 407 -21.82 6.37 23.35
C THR A 407 -21.40 7.24 24.52
N SER A 408 -20.13 7.14 24.92
CA SER A 408 -19.51 8.05 25.88
C SER A 408 -18.25 8.70 25.29
N GLY A 409 -18.09 10.02 25.49
CA GLY A 409 -17.00 10.84 24.90
C GLY A 409 -17.41 11.64 23.66
N SER A 410 -16.46 12.33 23.00
CA SER A 410 -16.72 13.03 21.71
C SER A 410 -16.84 12.01 20.58
N SER A 411 -18.06 11.72 20.12
CA SER A 411 -18.33 10.63 19.18
C SER A 411 -19.29 11.02 18.06
N THR A 412 -19.11 10.45 16.87
CA THR A 412 -20.00 10.65 15.71
C THR A 412 -20.85 9.40 15.50
N LEU A 413 -22.16 9.54 15.56
CA LEU A 413 -23.14 8.49 15.27
C LEU A 413 -23.76 8.74 13.90
N THR A 414 -23.57 7.82 12.96
CA THR A 414 -24.22 7.90 11.65
C THR A 414 -25.06 6.65 11.45
N SER A 415 -26.37 6.83 11.29
CA SER A 415 -27.29 5.72 11.00
C SER A 415 -27.93 5.89 9.64
N SER A 416 -27.73 4.90 8.77
CA SER A 416 -28.39 4.81 7.47
C SER A 416 -29.44 3.70 7.55
N THR A 417 -30.68 4.07 7.92
CA THR A 417 -31.82 3.14 7.90
C THR A 417 -32.27 2.94 6.45
N SER A 418 -31.83 1.84 5.82
CA SER A 418 -32.27 1.48 4.47
C SER A 418 -33.72 0.98 4.50
N SER A 419 -34.60 1.70 3.80
CA SER A 419 -36.04 1.46 3.71
C SER A 419 -36.38 0.05 3.23
N THR A 420 -37.07 -0.70 4.09
CA THR A 420 -38.01 -1.78 3.69
C THR A 420 -39.23 -1.64 4.60
N SER A 421 -40.43 -1.77 4.01
CA SER A 421 -41.74 -1.39 4.57
C SER A 421 -41.90 -1.49 6.10
N GLY A 422 -41.70 -0.36 6.81
CA GLY A 422 -41.90 -0.26 8.26
C GLY A 422 -41.35 1.06 8.86
N SER A 423 -41.95 1.52 9.95
CA SER A 423 -41.45 2.67 10.74
C SER A 423 -40.25 2.22 11.58
N SER A 424 -39.14 2.96 11.53
CA SER A 424 -37.89 2.62 12.25
C SER A 424 -37.60 3.66 13.34
N THR A 425 -37.21 3.19 14.53
CA THR A 425 -36.88 4.05 15.68
C THR A 425 -35.41 3.86 16.08
N LEU A 426 -34.66 4.96 16.18
CA LEU A 426 -33.32 4.99 16.78
C LEU A 426 -33.40 5.62 18.17
N THR A 427 -32.99 4.89 19.20
CA THR A 427 -32.78 5.46 20.55
C THR A 427 -31.30 5.69 20.75
N SER A 428 -30.87 6.96 20.90
CA SER A 428 -29.49 7.31 21.23
C SER A 428 -29.37 7.86 22.65
N SER A 429 -28.38 7.38 23.40
CA SER A 429 -28.02 7.90 24.72
C SER A 429 -26.54 8.28 24.73
N THR A 430 -26.25 9.58 24.91
CA THR A 430 -24.88 10.09 24.75
C THR A 430 -24.41 10.87 25.97
N SER A 431 -23.22 10.51 26.46
CA SER A 431 -22.50 11.22 27.52
C SER A 431 -21.27 11.91 26.92
N GLY A 432 -21.47 13.05 26.25
CA GLY A 432 -20.42 13.81 25.54
C GLY A 432 -20.94 14.66 24.37
N SER A 433 -20.05 15.30 23.61
CA SER A 433 -20.43 16.00 22.37
C SER A 433 -20.67 15.01 21.24
N SER A 434 -21.77 15.15 20.50
CA SER A 434 -22.10 14.14 19.48
C SER A 434 -22.83 14.67 18.25
N THR A 435 -22.65 14.01 17.12
CA THR A 435 -23.47 14.22 15.92
C THR A 435 -24.28 12.95 15.67
N SER A 436 -25.60 13.06 15.47
CA SER A 436 -26.42 11.91 15.09
C SER A 436 -27.37 12.22 13.95
N SER A 437 -27.32 11.41 12.90
CA SER A 437 -28.20 11.55 11.74
C SER A 437 -28.91 10.24 11.39
N THR A 438 -30.17 10.37 10.97
CA THR A 438 -30.97 9.28 10.35
C THR A 438 -31.42 9.73 8.96
N SER A 439 -31.42 8.82 7.98
CA SER A 439 -32.00 9.05 6.65
C SER A 439 -33.32 8.28 6.46
N GLY A 440 -34.29 8.83 5.70
CA GLY A 440 -35.59 8.20 5.43
C GLY A 440 -36.74 8.68 6.35
N SER A 441 -37.85 7.93 6.39
CA SER A 441 -39.02 8.21 7.25
C SER A 441 -38.84 7.55 8.64
N SER A 442 -37.91 8.09 9.42
CA SER A 442 -37.43 7.49 10.67
C SER A 442 -37.65 8.41 11.88
N THR A 443 -37.83 7.82 13.07
CA THR A 443 -37.94 8.56 14.33
C THR A 443 -36.65 8.45 15.14
N LEU A 444 -36.07 9.59 15.52
CA LEU A 444 -34.93 9.69 16.44
C LEU A 444 -35.41 10.05 17.85
N THR A 445 -35.24 9.13 18.78
CA THR A 445 -35.39 9.35 20.23
C THR A 445 -34.01 9.54 20.84
N SER A 446 -33.73 10.68 21.50
CA SER A 446 -32.38 10.95 22.03
C SER A 446 -32.39 11.55 23.43
N SER A 447 -31.44 11.12 24.26
CA SER A 447 -31.13 11.72 25.56
C SER A 447 -29.64 12.08 25.62
N THR A 448 -29.30 13.37 25.56
CA THR A 448 -27.91 13.83 25.48
C THR A 448 -27.56 14.78 26.63
N SER A 449 -26.38 14.59 27.21
CA SER A 449 -25.88 15.44 28.29
C SER A 449 -24.82 16.47 27.85
N GLY A 450 -24.34 16.41 26.59
CA GLY A 450 -23.32 17.30 26.02
C GLY A 450 -23.76 17.94 24.68
N SER A 451 -22.96 18.90 24.17
CA SER A 451 -23.31 19.66 22.97
C SER A 451 -23.43 18.80 21.72
N SER A 452 -24.60 18.80 21.08
CA SER A 452 -24.90 17.83 20.03
C SER A 452 -25.53 18.45 18.78
N THR A 453 -25.31 17.83 17.62
CA THR A 453 -26.02 18.13 16.36
C THR A 453 -26.86 16.92 15.95
N LEU A 454 -28.18 17.04 15.95
CA LEU A 454 -29.10 15.92 15.68
C LEU A 454 -29.95 16.21 14.43
N THR A 455 -30.07 15.24 13.53
CA THR A 455 -30.80 15.38 12.25
C THR A 455 -31.71 14.18 12.01
N SER A 456 -33.03 14.39 11.91
CA SER A 456 -34.01 13.30 11.64
C SER A 456 -35.32 13.80 11.04
N SER A 457 -36.11 12.97 10.37
CA SER A 457 -37.46 13.34 9.91
C SER A 457 -38.47 13.50 11.05
N THR A 458 -38.35 12.73 12.12
CA THR A 458 -39.17 12.89 13.33
C THR A 458 -38.26 12.79 14.54
N MET A 459 -38.33 13.72 15.48
CA MET A 459 -37.43 13.78 16.62
C MET A 459 -38.18 13.92 17.94
N ILE A 460 -37.80 13.09 18.92
CA ILE A 460 -38.15 13.19 20.33
C ILE A 460 -36.83 13.32 21.11
N SER A 461 -36.55 14.46 21.73
CA SER A 461 -35.25 14.67 22.38
C SER A 461 -35.34 15.32 23.76
N SER A 462 -34.44 14.91 24.66
CA SER A 462 -34.18 15.58 25.92
C SER A 462 -32.69 15.95 26.00
N THR A 463 -32.36 17.24 25.96
CA THR A 463 -30.97 17.71 25.96
C THR A 463 -30.69 18.63 27.15
N SER A 464 -29.55 18.44 27.81
CA SER A 464 -29.13 19.28 28.95
C SER A 464 -27.98 20.24 28.65
N ALA A 465 -27.56 20.35 27.38
CA ALA A 465 -26.46 21.20 26.92
C ALA A 465 -26.76 21.81 25.54
N SER A 466 -26.07 22.88 25.15
CA SER A 466 -26.29 23.60 23.90
C SER A 466 -26.22 22.70 22.67
N SER A 467 -27.32 22.56 21.93
CA SER A 467 -27.46 21.62 20.82
C SER A 467 -28.15 22.25 19.60
N THR A 468 -27.88 21.72 18.41
CA THR A 468 -28.55 22.07 17.16
C THR A 468 -29.43 20.89 16.72
N LEU A 469 -30.74 21.10 16.64
CA LEU A 469 -31.71 20.07 16.27
C LEU A 469 -32.39 20.43 14.95
N THR A 470 -32.35 19.52 13.98
CA THR A 470 -33.00 19.70 12.68
C THR A 470 -34.00 18.57 12.45
N SER A 471 -35.30 18.87 12.37
CA SER A 471 -36.33 17.88 12.09
C SER A 471 -37.62 18.43 11.49
N SER A 472 -38.29 17.64 10.64
CA SER A 472 -39.61 17.98 10.11
C SER A 472 -40.76 17.82 11.12
N THR A 473 -40.59 17.04 12.18
CA THR A 473 -41.56 16.92 13.28
C THR A 473 -40.81 16.77 14.60
N MET A 474 -41.00 17.68 15.55
CA MET A 474 -40.12 17.77 16.73
C MET A 474 -40.90 17.92 18.04
N ILE A 475 -40.60 17.04 18.99
CA ILE A 475 -40.97 17.17 20.41
C ILE A 475 -39.64 17.22 21.19
N SER A 476 -39.37 18.31 21.90
CA SER A 476 -38.12 18.44 22.65
C SER A 476 -38.30 19.11 24.02
N SER A 477 -37.46 18.69 24.97
CA SER A 477 -37.26 19.38 26.24
C SER A 477 -35.79 19.75 26.36
N THR A 478 -35.49 21.05 26.39
CA THR A 478 -34.12 21.57 26.49
C THR A 478 -33.95 22.40 27.76
N SER A 479 -32.82 22.26 28.44
CA SER A 479 -32.48 23.05 29.65
C SER A 479 -31.29 24.01 29.44
N ALA A 480 -30.80 24.16 28.21
CA ALA A 480 -29.70 25.06 27.83
C ALA A 480 -29.93 25.71 26.44
N SER A 481 -29.21 26.80 26.14
CA SER A 481 -29.37 27.55 24.88
C SER A 481 -29.13 26.67 23.64
N SER A 482 -30.19 26.43 22.86
CA SER A 482 -30.21 25.50 21.73
C SER A 482 -30.85 26.14 20.49
N THR A 483 -30.48 25.66 19.30
CA THR A 483 -31.03 26.11 18.02
C THR A 483 -31.92 25.02 17.45
N LEU A 484 -33.18 25.36 17.15
CA LEU A 484 -34.16 24.43 16.57
C LEU A 484 -34.50 24.85 15.14
N THR A 485 -34.36 23.94 14.19
CA THR A 485 -34.75 24.14 12.79
C THR A 485 -35.75 23.08 12.33
N SER A 486 -36.83 23.51 11.67
CA SER A 486 -37.78 22.62 11.01
C SER A 486 -37.91 22.97 9.54
N SER A 487 -37.73 21.98 8.66
CA SER A 487 -37.89 22.14 7.21
C SER A 487 -38.87 21.10 6.68
N THR A 488 -40.07 21.51 6.28
CA THR A 488 -41.02 20.68 5.52
C THR A 488 -41.97 21.51 4.67
N SER A 489 -42.40 20.94 3.54
CA SER A 489 -43.42 21.48 2.63
C SER A 489 -44.86 21.09 3.03
N GLY A 490 -45.16 21.00 4.34
CA GLY A 490 -46.47 20.58 4.87
C GLY A 490 -46.63 20.85 6.38
N SER A 491 -47.83 20.64 6.94
CA SER A 491 -48.21 20.97 8.33
C SER A 491 -47.17 20.48 9.35
N SER A 492 -46.50 21.42 10.04
CA SER A 492 -45.49 21.15 11.05
C SER A 492 -46.05 21.39 12.46
N THR A 493 -45.69 20.52 13.40
CA THR A 493 -45.96 20.70 14.84
C THR A 493 -44.62 20.80 15.57
N LEU A 494 -44.43 21.93 16.26
CA LEU A 494 -43.29 22.20 17.15
C LEU A 494 -43.85 22.34 18.56
N ALA A 495 -43.55 21.37 19.43
CA ALA A 495 -43.89 21.43 20.85
C ALA A 495 -42.60 21.46 21.68
N SER A 496 -42.41 22.54 22.45
CA SER A 496 -41.28 22.72 23.37
C SER A 496 -41.79 22.98 24.78
N SER A 497 -41.28 22.25 25.77
CA SER A 497 -41.49 22.52 27.19
C SER A 497 -40.16 23.01 27.80
N VAL A 498 -40.09 24.27 28.22
CA VAL A 498 -38.85 24.92 28.67
C VAL A 498 -38.83 25.11 30.20
N LEU A 499 -37.73 24.73 30.84
CA LEU A 499 -37.30 25.23 32.14
C LEU A 499 -36.10 26.18 31.89
N GLU A 500 -36.37 27.49 31.94
CA GLU A 500 -35.42 28.63 31.94
C GLU A 500 -34.12 28.53 31.10
N SER A 501 -34.15 28.79 29.77
CA SER A 501 -33.03 29.40 29.02
C SER A 501 -33.42 29.89 27.60
N THR A 502 -32.65 30.83 27.03
CA THR A 502 -32.89 31.47 25.71
C THR A 502 -32.73 30.49 24.54
N THR A 503 -33.85 30.17 23.88
CA THR A 503 -33.93 29.28 22.69
C THR A 503 -34.30 30.09 21.44
N THR A 504 -33.61 29.85 20.32
CA THR A 504 -33.92 30.45 19.01
C THR A 504 -34.60 29.42 18.11
N VAL A 505 -35.83 29.69 17.66
CA VAL A 505 -36.60 28.83 16.75
C VAL A 505 -36.59 29.46 15.36
N VAL A 506 -36.16 28.72 14.34
CA VAL A 506 -36.19 29.14 12.93
C VAL A 506 -37.20 28.28 12.18
N GLN A 507 -38.27 28.90 11.69
CA GLN A 507 -39.29 28.27 10.85
C GLN A 507 -39.23 28.89 9.45
N ASP A 508 -38.93 28.08 8.43
CA ASP A 508 -39.05 28.50 7.03
C ASP A 508 -40.48 28.24 6.55
N LEU A 509 -41.24 29.32 6.29
CA LEU A 509 -42.55 29.23 5.63
C LEU A 509 -42.31 29.38 4.12
N LEU A 510 -42.40 28.27 3.38
CA LEU A 510 -42.56 28.30 1.93
C LEU A 510 -44.03 28.61 1.63
N GLU A 511 -44.29 29.74 0.97
CA GLU A 511 -45.61 30.11 0.46
C GLU A 511 -46.13 29.04 -0.51
N GLY A 512 -47.22 28.38 -0.14
CA GLY A 512 -47.97 27.47 -0.97
C GLY A 512 -49.47 27.61 -0.66
N ASP A 513 -50.23 28.02 -1.65
CA ASP A 513 -51.69 28.18 -1.64
C ASP A 513 -52.41 26.94 -1.06
N GLY A 514 -53.35 27.14 -0.14
CA GLY A 514 -54.30 26.11 0.29
C GLY A 514 -54.76 26.21 1.74
N ALA A 515 -56.03 26.54 1.95
CA ALA A 515 -56.71 26.67 3.23
C ALA A 515 -56.70 25.37 4.08
N ASP A 516 -56.40 25.46 5.38
CA ASP A 516 -57.40 25.32 6.46
C ASP A 516 -56.79 25.37 7.88
N SER A 517 -57.44 26.17 8.73
CA SER A 517 -57.46 26.23 10.20
C SER A 517 -56.29 25.70 11.05
N ALA A 518 -55.62 26.61 11.77
CA ALA A 518 -55.05 26.31 13.09
C ALA A 518 -55.30 27.48 14.05
N THR A 519 -55.96 27.17 15.17
CA THR A 519 -56.40 28.08 16.23
C THR A 519 -55.23 28.59 17.06
N PHE A 520 -55.19 29.91 17.30
CA PHE A 520 -54.27 30.55 18.24
C PHE A 520 -54.75 30.36 19.68
N ASP A 521 -53.86 29.90 20.56
CA ASP A 521 -53.94 30.16 21.99
C ASP A 521 -52.75 31.07 22.37
N THR A 522 -53.06 32.20 22.98
CA THR A 522 -52.09 33.19 23.52
C THR A 522 -52.28 33.25 25.04
N PRO A 523 -51.29 33.73 25.83
CA PRO A 523 -51.12 35.18 26.02
C PRO A 523 -49.67 35.72 26.14
N LEU A 524 -49.52 36.97 25.66
CA LEU A 524 -48.75 38.14 26.15
C LEU A 524 -47.39 37.97 26.90
N PHE A 525 -46.32 38.67 26.45
CA PHE A 525 -45.89 40.04 26.88
C PHE A 525 -44.49 40.48 26.35
N LEU A 526 -44.40 41.75 25.91
CA LEU A 526 -43.33 42.79 26.03
C LEU A 526 -41.85 42.61 25.56
N LEU A 527 -41.52 43.27 24.42
CA LEU A 527 -40.69 44.50 24.25
C LEU A 527 -39.12 44.53 24.35
N VAL A 528 -38.56 45.27 23.35
CA VAL A 528 -37.29 46.02 23.17
C VAL A 528 -35.95 45.24 23.04
N VAL A 529 -34.92 45.62 22.24
CA VAL A 529 -34.47 46.84 21.51
C VAL A 529 -33.63 46.36 20.29
N GLY A 530 -33.83 46.80 19.04
CA GLY A 530 -33.24 47.97 18.35
C GLY A 530 -31.86 47.64 17.70
N ALA A 531 -31.41 48.21 16.58
CA ALA A 531 -31.93 49.21 15.67
C ALA A 531 -31.09 49.19 14.35
N VAL A 532 -31.80 49.28 13.22
CA VAL A 532 -31.59 50.17 12.04
C VAL A 532 -30.30 50.12 11.18
N ILE A 533 -30.59 49.89 9.89
CA ILE A 533 -29.81 49.98 8.64
C ILE A 533 -29.71 51.45 8.14
N VAL A 534 -28.64 51.79 7.41
CA VAL A 534 -28.59 52.97 6.51
C VAL A 534 -28.12 52.58 5.10
N VAL A 535 -28.60 53.37 4.13
CA VAL A 535 -28.95 53.12 2.72
C VAL A 535 -27.99 53.83 1.73
N VAL A 536 -27.82 53.23 0.54
CA VAL A 536 -27.60 53.72 -0.86
C VAL A 536 -26.97 55.10 -1.16
N GLY A 537 -26.13 55.17 -2.22
CA GLY A 537 -25.87 56.39 -3.00
C GLY A 537 -25.27 56.14 -4.40
N LEU A 538 -25.85 56.77 -5.43
CA LEU A 538 -25.61 56.63 -6.88
C LEU A 538 -25.39 58.04 -7.46
N VAL A 539 -24.35 58.32 -8.27
CA VAL A 539 -24.25 59.55 -9.11
C VAL A 539 -23.46 59.28 -10.42
N LEU A 540 -24.00 59.81 -11.52
CA LEU A 540 -23.55 59.80 -12.92
C LEU A 540 -22.58 60.95 -13.30
N LEU A 541 -21.87 60.81 -14.44
CA LEU A 541 -21.85 61.66 -15.68
C LEU A 541 -20.45 61.85 -16.30
N GLY A 542 -20.35 61.77 -17.64
CA GLY A 542 -19.33 62.51 -18.43
C GLY A 542 -18.78 61.86 -19.71
N CYS A 543 -19.26 62.29 -20.89
CA CYS A 543 -18.90 61.90 -22.26
C CYS A 543 -17.50 62.36 -22.75
N TRP A 544 -16.97 61.77 -23.85
CA TRP A 544 -16.61 62.44 -25.14
C TRP A 544 -16.20 61.43 -26.25
N GLN A 545 -16.26 61.89 -27.50
CA GLN A 545 -16.52 61.20 -28.79
C GLN A 545 -15.35 60.57 -29.60
N LEU A 546 -15.75 59.64 -30.50
CA LEU A 546 -15.33 59.32 -31.91
C LEU A 546 -13.85 59.35 -32.37
N SER A 547 -13.38 58.27 -33.02
CA SER A 547 -13.40 58.08 -34.50
C SER A 547 -12.48 56.92 -34.96
N ARG A 548 -12.85 56.28 -36.08
CA ARG A 548 -12.17 55.20 -36.82
C ARG A 548 -10.90 55.66 -37.55
N GLN A 549 -9.88 54.79 -37.69
CA GLN A 549 -9.22 54.42 -38.97
C GLN A 549 -8.14 53.33 -38.78
N ALA A 550 -7.87 52.59 -39.87
CA ALA A 550 -6.98 51.41 -40.02
C ALA A 550 -5.47 51.70 -39.84
N PRO A 551 -4.57 50.70 -39.99
CA PRO A 551 -4.05 50.42 -41.34
C PRO A 551 -3.70 48.96 -41.68
N GLU A 552 -3.47 48.78 -42.98
CA GLU A 552 -2.90 47.65 -43.71
C GLU A 552 -1.41 47.41 -43.38
N GLY A 553 -0.95 46.18 -43.65
CA GLY A 553 0.46 45.80 -43.68
C GLY A 553 0.65 44.52 -44.49
N ASN A 554 1.02 44.70 -45.74
CA ASN A 554 1.17 43.69 -46.80
C ASN A 554 2.66 43.28 -46.91
N SER A 555 2.98 41.99 -47.12
CA SER A 555 4.00 41.55 -48.10
C SER A 555 4.08 40.01 -48.19
N SER A 556 4.59 39.57 -49.32
CA SER A 556 4.17 38.41 -50.10
C SER A 556 5.35 37.54 -50.54
N GLN A 557 5.25 36.22 -50.30
CA GLN A 557 5.55 35.08 -51.20
C GLN A 557 6.99 34.81 -51.79
N PRO A 558 7.26 33.55 -52.26
CA PRO A 558 8.53 32.76 -52.15
C PRO A 558 9.21 32.53 -53.54
N PRO A 559 9.79 31.37 -53.90
CA PRO A 559 10.77 30.42 -53.29
C PRO A 559 12.11 30.40 -54.09
N ASP A 560 13.10 29.55 -53.74
CA ASP A 560 13.93 28.84 -54.74
C ASP A 560 14.87 27.78 -54.10
N GLU A 561 14.87 26.60 -54.71
CA GLU A 561 15.86 25.53 -54.56
C GLU A 561 17.19 25.87 -55.29
N VAL A 562 18.25 25.13 -54.94
CA VAL A 562 19.27 24.49 -55.83
C VAL A 562 20.73 24.65 -55.32
N ARG A 563 21.28 23.50 -54.90
CA ARG A 563 22.66 22.94 -54.99
C ARG A 563 23.89 23.76 -54.51
N VAL A 564 24.72 23.14 -53.66
CA VAL A 564 25.91 22.31 -54.03
C VAL A 564 26.07 21.21 -53.00
#